data_AF-A0A2V6JNS4-F1
#
_entry.id   AF-A0A2V6JNS4-F1
#
_cell.length_a   1.000
_cell.length_b   1.000
_cell.length_c   1.000
_cell.angle_alpha   90.00
_cell.angle_beta   90.00
_cell.angle_gamma   90.00
#
_symmetry.space_group_name_H-M   'P 1'
#
loop_
_entity.id
_entity.type
_entity.pdbx_description
1 polymer ?
#
loop_
_entity_poly.entity_id
_entity_poly.type
_entity_poly.pdbx_seq_one_letter_code
_entity_poly.pdbx_strand_id
1 'polypeptide(L)'
;MKYRDRMNEKGFVISGTSPDGTLAELIELRDHPYFVGCQYHPEFQSKPNKPHPLFKGFIQACLEYQSRATRAPSDRESPHQVPERELVLQQ
;
A
#
# COMPACT_ATOMS: atom_id res chain seq x y z
N MET A 1 6.93 -6.84 18.27
CA MET A 1 5.95 -5.93 17.63
C MET A 1 4.84 -5.53 18.61
N LYS A 2 5.01 -4.46 19.40
CA LYS A 2 4.07 -4.08 20.48
C LYS A 2 2.70 -3.57 19.98
N TYR A 3 2.61 -3.06 18.75
CA TYR A 3 1.39 -2.44 18.21
C TYR A 3 0.65 -3.29 17.18
N ARG A 4 1.09 -4.54 16.95
CA ARG A 4 0.56 -5.41 15.89
C ARG A 4 -0.96 -5.56 15.97
N ASP A 5 -1.47 -5.93 17.14
CA ASP A 5 -2.89 -6.22 17.31
C ASP A 5 -3.74 -4.96 17.14
N ARG A 6 -3.28 -3.83 17.70
CA ARG A 6 -3.94 -2.52 17.53
C ARG A 6 -3.99 -2.08 16.07
N MET A 7 -2.95 -2.35 15.29
CA MET A 7 -2.94 -2.07 13.85
C MET A 7 -3.88 -3.02 13.10
N ASN A 8 -3.91 -4.30 13.48
CA ASN A 8 -4.79 -5.30 12.89
C ASN A 8 -6.27 -5.01 13.09
N GLU A 9 -6.65 -4.58 14.30
CA GLU A 9 -8.00 -4.10 14.63
C GLU A 9 -8.43 -2.90 13.76
N LYS A 10 -7.47 -2.09 13.30
CA LYS A 10 -7.71 -0.96 12.38
C LYS A 10 -7.65 -1.35 10.91
N GLY A 11 -7.57 -2.65 10.60
CA GLY A 11 -7.62 -3.18 9.24
C GLY A 11 -6.24 -3.42 8.61
N PHE A 12 -5.14 -3.04 9.25
CA PHE A 12 -3.81 -3.33 8.71
C PHE A 12 -3.46 -4.82 8.83
N VAL A 13 -2.91 -5.38 7.77
CA VAL A 13 -2.44 -6.76 7.73
C VAL A 13 -0.93 -6.74 7.57
N ILE A 14 -0.21 -7.42 8.46
CA ILE A 14 1.24 -7.67 8.28
C ILE A 14 1.37 -8.89 7.38
N SER A 15 1.50 -8.67 6.08
CA SER A 15 1.59 -9.70 5.05
C SER A 15 2.99 -10.27 4.88
N GLY A 16 4.01 -9.58 5.40
CA GLY A 16 5.39 -10.04 5.36
C GLY A 16 6.16 -9.61 6.60
N THR A 17 7.01 -10.51 7.08
CA THR A 17 7.91 -10.27 8.22
C THR A 17 9.33 -10.66 7.87
N SER A 18 10.29 -10.18 8.65
CA SER A 18 11.65 -10.70 8.64
C SER A 18 11.67 -12.21 8.91
N PRO A 19 12.74 -12.94 8.54
CA PRO A 19 12.80 -14.40 8.72
C PRO A 19 12.62 -14.86 10.18
N ASP A 20 13.02 -14.04 11.14
CA ASP A 20 12.86 -14.27 12.58
C ASP A 20 11.48 -13.80 13.11
N GLY A 21 10.65 -13.20 12.26
CA GLY A 21 9.29 -12.75 12.58
C GLY A 21 9.21 -11.50 13.45
N THR A 22 10.33 -10.80 13.70
CA THR A 22 10.39 -9.69 14.65
C THR A 22 10.08 -8.33 14.02
N LEU A 23 10.37 -8.16 12.72
CA LEU A 23 10.15 -6.95 11.94
C LEU A 23 9.06 -7.15 10.89
N ALA A 24 8.25 -6.11 10.68
CA ALA A 24 7.24 -6.10 9.64
C ALA A 24 7.88 -5.54 8.37
N GLU A 25 7.87 -6.34 7.30
CA GLU A 25 8.53 -6.02 6.03
C GLU A 25 7.53 -5.60 4.96
N LEU A 26 6.29 -6.07 5.08
CA LEU A 26 5.20 -5.78 4.15
C LEU A 26 3.88 -5.66 4.93
N ILE A 27 3.14 -4.58 4.64
CA ILE A 27 1.80 -4.35 5.18
C ILE A 27 0.79 -4.09 4.07
N GLU A 28 -0.46 -4.44 4.34
CA GLU A 28 -1.62 -4.16 3.52
C GLU A 28 -2.74 -3.54 4.36
N LEU A 29 -3.71 -2.87 3.73
CA LEU A 29 -4.92 -2.39 4.40
C LEU A 29 -6.14 -3.14 3.86
N ARG A 30 -6.90 -3.77 4.75
CA ARG A 30 -8.16 -4.44 4.42
C ARG A 30 -9.16 -3.43 3.85
N ASP A 31 -10.00 -3.89 2.93
CA ASP A 31 -11.07 -3.11 2.32
C ASP A 31 -10.60 -1.90 1.48
N HIS A 32 -9.31 -1.81 1.17
CA HIS A 32 -8.77 -0.87 0.20
C HIS A 32 -8.37 -1.61 -1.10
N PRO A 33 -8.74 -1.12 -2.30
CA PRO A 33 -8.52 -1.84 -3.56
C PRO A 33 -7.04 -2.13 -3.83
N TYR A 34 -6.16 -1.24 -3.39
CA TYR A 34 -4.71 -1.48 -3.40
C TYR A 34 -4.00 -0.56 -2.41
N PHE A 35 -3.71 -1.05 -1.21
CA PHE A 35 -2.88 -0.36 -0.22
C PHE A 35 -1.79 -1.33 0.20
N VAL A 36 -0.54 -1.02 -0.17
CA VAL A 36 0.61 -1.86 0.15
C VAL A 36 1.76 -0.97 0.56
N GLY A 37 2.41 -1.29 1.68
CA GLY A 37 3.64 -0.63 2.13
C GLY A 37 4.73 -1.67 2.39
N CYS A 38 5.93 -1.46 1.86
CA CYS A 38 7.10 -2.32 2.11
C CYS A 38 8.24 -1.52 2.72
N GLN A 39 9.04 -2.16 3.57
CA GLN A 39 10.21 -1.52 4.17
C GLN A 39 11.44 -1.56 3.23
N TYR A 40 11.55 -2.61 2.42
CA TYR A 40 12.59 -2.77 1.42
C TYR A 40 12.36 -1.90 0.17
N HIS A 41 13.38 -1.87 -0.71
CA HIS A 41 13.43 -1.08 -1.94
C HIS A 41 13.13 -1.93 -3.21
N PRO A 42 11.85 -2.16 -3.57
CA PRO A 42 11.49 -2.93 -4.77
C PRO A 42 11.92 -2.28 -6.09
N GLU A 43 12.21 -0.98 -6.09
CA GLU A 43 12.65 -0.21 -7.25
C GLU A 43 13.96 -0.74 -7.83
N PHE A 44 14.89 -1.19 -6.99
CA PHE A 44 16.19 -1.70 -7.45
C PHE A 44 16.06 -3.07 -8.14
N GLN A 45 14.98 -3.82 -7.84
CA GLN A 45 14.70 -5.12 -8.42
C GLN A 45 13.79 -5.04 -9.66
N SER A 46 13.12 -3.91 -9.89
CA SER A 46 12.27 -3.69 -11.06
C SER A 46 13.11 -3.50 -12.33
N LYS A 47 12.72 -4.13 -13.44
CA LYS A 47 13.36 -3.98 -14.76
C LYS A 47 12.33 -3.63 -15.83
N PRO A 48 12.71 -2.94 -16.93
CA PRO A 48 11.77 -2.54 -17.97
C PRO A 48 10.93 -3.69 -18.57
N ASN A 49 11.54 -4.86 -18.77
CA ASN A 49 10.89 -6.06 -19.30
C ASN A 49 10.33 -7.00 -18.21
N LYS A 50 10.60 -6.71 -16.93
CA LYS A 50 10.15 -7.49 -15.78
C LYS A 50 9.89 -6.53 -14.61
N PRO A 51 8.78 -5.79 -14.65
CA PRO A 51 8.45 -4.85 -13.57
C PRO A 51 8.20 -5.62 -12.27
N HIS A 52 8.61 -5.03 -11.15
CA HIS A 52 8.33 -5.62 -9.84
C HIS A 52 6.80 -5.74 -9.63
N PRO A 53 6.30 -6.84 -9.04
CA PRO A 53 4.87 -7.07 -8.84
C PRO A 53 4.15 -5.92 -8.13
N LEU A 54 4.80 -5.28 -7.14
CA LEU A 54 4.22 -4.15 -6.41
C LEU A 54 3.90 -2.93 -7.31
N PHE A 55 4.75 -2.62 -8.28
CA PHE A 55 4.48 -1.52 -9.21
C PHE A 55 3.44 -1.92 -10.25
N LYS A 56 3.54 -3.14 -10.79
CA LYS A 56 2.57 -3.66 -11.76
C LYS A 56 1.16 -3.70 -11.16
N GLY A 57 1.02 -4.22 -9.95
CA GLY A 57 -0.25 -4.28 -9.23
C GLY A 57 -0.83 -2.89 -8.93
N PHE A 58 0.02 -1.94 -8.51
CA PHE A 58 -0.40 -0.57 -8.25
C PHE A 58 -0.99 0.09 -9.50
N ILE A 59 -0.29 0.03 -10.63
CA ILE A 59 -0.76 0.60 -11.89
C ILE A 59 -2.06 -0.08 -12.36
N GLN A 60 -2.15 -1.41 -12.23
CA GLN A 60 -3.37 -2.13 -12.55
C GLN A 60 -4.55 -1.64 -11.70
N ALA A 61 -4.37 -1.49 -10.38
CA ALA A 61 -5.40 -0.98 -9.49
C ALA A 61 -5.81 0.47 -9.83
N CYS A 62 -4.86 1.32 -10.24
CA CYS A 62 -5.16 2.67 -10.73
C CYS A 62 -6.03 2.65 -11.99
N LEU A 63 -5.73 1.77 -12.95
CA LEU A 63 -6.54 1.62 -14.17
C LEU A 63 -7.95 1.11 -13.86
N GLU A 64 -8.07 0.14 -12.95
CA GLU A 64 -9.36 -0.37 -12.47
C GLU A 64 -10.17 0.73 -11.76
N TYR A 65 -9.52 1.50 -10.88
CA TYR A 65 -10.15 2.64 -10.19
C TYR A 65 -10.62 3.71 -11.18
N GLN A 66 -9.79 4.06 -12.17
CA GLN A 66 -10.15 4.99 -13.24
C GLN A 66 -11.37 4.47 -14.00
N SER A 67 -11.40 3.19 -14.39
CA SER A 67 -12.52 2.62 -15.13
C SER A 67 -13.85 2.66 -14.37
N ARG A 68 -13.81 2.48 -13.04
CA ARG A 68 -14.97 2.61 -12.15
C ARG A 68 -15.40 4.06 -12.00
N ALA A 69 -14.43 4.98 -11.91
CA ALA A 69 -14.64 6.41 -11.80
C ALA A 69 -15.37 7.02 -13.01
N THR A 70 -15.11 6.51 -14.22
CA THR A 70 -15.78 6.97 -15.44
C THR A 70 -17.23 6.45 -15.58
N ARG A 71 -17.67 5.54 -14.69
CA ARG A 71 -18.98 4.84 -14.80
C ARG A 71 -20.04 5.29 -13.78
N ALA A 72 -19.74 6.19 -12.84
CA ALA A 72 -20.76 6.81 -11.97
C ALA A 72 -20.26 8.09 -11.28
N PRO A 73 -21.03 9.19 -11.31
CA PRO A 73 -20.92 10.29 -10.36
C PRO A 73 -22.15 10.30 -9.44
N SER A 74 -22.06 9.77 -8.22
CA SER A 74 -22.97 10.19 -7.14
C SER A 74 -22.39 10.11 -5.74
N ASP A 75 -21.54 9.13 -5.40
CA ASP A 75 -21.16 8.96 -3.99
C ASP A 75 -19.66 8.74 -3.82
N ARG A 76 -18.87 9.82 -3.76
CA ARG A 76 -17.46 9.74 -3.35
C ARG A 76 -17.15 10.77 -2.28
N GLU A 77 -17.43 10.43 -1.03
CA GLU A 77 -16.61 10.91 0.08
C GLU A 77 -15.28 10.14 0.05
N SER A 78 -14.17 10.87 -0.10
CA SER A 78 -12.82 10.32 0.03
C SER A 78 -12.54 9.97 1.49
N PRO A 79 -12.28 8.69 1.85
CA PRO A 79 -11.78 8.40 3.18
C PRO A 79 -10.28 8.71 3.21
N HIS A 80 -9.92 9.70 4.02
CA HIS A 80 -8.57 10.01 4.50
C HIS A 80 -7.61 10.69 3.51
N GLN A 81 -7.75 12.01 3.44
CA GLN A 81 -6.71 12.93 2.99
C GLN A 81 -5.59 12.95 4.06
N VAL A 82 -4.47 12.28 3.78
CA VAL A 82 -3.28 12.37 4.64
C VAL A 82 -2.72 13.79 4.52
N PRO A 83 -2.57 14.57 5.60
CA PRO A 83 -2.05 15.93 5.50
C PRO A 83 -0.63 15.90 4.91
N GLU A 84 -0.35 16.75 3.92
CA GLU A 84 0.92 16.91 3.18
C GLU A 84 2.16 17.26 4.04
N ARG A 85 2.10 17.13 5.38
CA ARG A 85 3.11 17.67 6.31
C ARG A 85 4.10 16.63 6.86
N GLU A 86 4.23 15.47 6.26
CA GLU A 86 5.20 14.46 6.70
C GLU A 86 5.97 13.80 5.56
N LEU A 87 6.46 14.63 4.63
CA LEU A 87 7.52 14.25 3.68
C LEU A 87 8.75 15.15 3.92
N VAL A 88 9.30 15.10 5.14
CA VAL A 88 10.59 15.71 5.46
C VAL A 88 11.61 14.62 5.74
N LEU A 89 12.50 14.44 4.75
CA LEU A 89 13.90 14.04 4.85
C LEU A 89 14.29 12.94 5.86
N GLN A 90 14.67 11.78 5.32
CA GLN A 90 15.82 11.04 5.84
C GLN A 90 16.93 11.12 4.79
N GLN A 91 17.91 11.96 5.10
CA GLN A 91 19.29 11.84 4.63
C GLN A 91 19.97 10.67 5.36
#